data_AF-A0A2M7WYX7-F1
#
_entry.id   AF-A0A2M7WYX7-F1
#
_cell.length_a   1.000
_cell.length_b   1.000
_cell.length_c   1.000
_cell.angle_alpha   90.00
_cell.angle_beta   90.00
_cell.angle_gamma   90.00
#
_symmetry.space_group_name_H-M   'P 1'
#
loop_
_entity.id
_entity.type
_entity.pdbx_description
1 polymer ?
#
loop_
_entity_poly.entity_id
_entity_poly.type
_entity_poly.pdbx_seq_one_letter_code
_entity_poly.pdbx_strand_id
1 'polypeptide(L)'
;WGAFHGLWLALERGARPWLPSYRWLEAPALKMLYALFTLLVVIWAWVWFRAPDFATAFELHRALLGYSEAAASAVTTEARIAVVAFGLLWIIHWLTRSLDLRLVLSRWPTWATGLLWGCLLAAIVLSPGAGRAFLYFQF
;
A
#
# COMPACT_ATOMS: atom_id res chain seq x y z
N TRP A 1 3.79 -13.64 -5.72
CA TRP A 1 3.09 -13.09 -4.54
C TRP A 1 2.99 -14.11 -3.42
N GLY A 2 2.44 -15.31 -3.70
CA GLY A 2 2.31 -16.40 -2.70
C GLY A 2 3.63 -16.82 -2.04
N ALA A 3 4.69 -17.05 -2.81
CA ALA A 3 6.00 -17.42 -2.25
C ALA A 3 6.59 -16.33 -1.32
N PHE A 4 6.44 -15.05 -1.67
CA PHE A 4 6.88 -13.93 -0.83
C PHE A 4 6.11 -13.87 0.49
N HIS A 5 4.79 -14.05 0.46
CA HIS A 5 3.98 -14.10 1.67
C HIS A 5 4.28 -15.34 2.52
N GLY A 6 4.46 -16.50 1.86
CA GLY A 6 4.85 -17.74 2.51
C GLY A 6 6.19 -17.62 3.24
N LEU A 7 7.17 -16.92 2.66
CA LEU A 7 8.45 -16.63 3.29
C LEU A 7 8.25 -15.79 4.56
N TRP A 8 7.46 -14.71 4.50
CA TRP A 8 7.17 -13.88 5.68
C TRP A 8 6.46 -14.66 6.79
N LEU A 9 5.51 -15.54 6.46
CA LEU A 9 4.85 -16.41 7.43
C LEU A 9 5.82 -17.43 8.04
N ALA A 10 6.75 -17.98 7.25
CA ALA A 10 7.78 -18.89 7.75
C ALA A 10 8.72 -18.18 8.73
N LEU A 11 9.16 -16.96 8.39
CA LEU A 11 9.99 -16.12 9.25
C LEU A 11 9.25 -15.73 10.53
N GLU A 12 7.99 -15.28 10.43
CA GLU A 12 7.16 -14.93 11.59
C GLU A 12 7.01 -16.13 12.53
N ARG A 13 6.63 -17.29 11.99
CA ARG A 13 6.41 -18.51 12.78
C ARG A 13 7.72 -19.02 13.40
N GLY A 14 8.84 -18.88 12.69
CA GLY A 14 10.17 -19.18 13.21
C GLY A 14 10.59 -18.22 14.32
N ALA A 15 10.29 -16.92 14.20
CA ALA A 15 10.67 -15.89 15.16
C ALA A 15 9.79 -15.85 16.43
N ARG A 16 8.56 -16.34 16.34
CA ARG A 16 7.55 -16.31 17.42
C ARG A 16 8.03 -16.86 18.78
N PRO A 17 8.80 -17.96 18.87
CA PRO A 17 9.33 -18.46 20.14
C PRO A 17 10.31 -17.49 20.84
N TRP A 18 11.00 -16.65 20.06
CA TRP A 18 11.98 -15.66 20.57
C TRP A 18 11.38 -14.27 20.78
N LEU A 19 10.11 -14.06 20.37
CA LEU A 19 9.37 -12.81 20.53
C LEU A 19 8.11 -13.04 21.40
N PRO A 20 8.27 -13.42 22.68
CA PRO A 20 7.19 -13.96 23.50
C PRO A 20 6.10 -12.93 23.87
N SER A 21 6.33 -11.63 23.67
CA SER A 21 5.27 -10.65 23.83
C SER A 21 5.52 -9.40 22.95
N TYR A 22 4.54 -9.05 22.12
CA TYR A 22 4.53 -7.81 21.34
C TYR A 22 4.24 -6.57 22.22
N ARG A 23 4.42 -6.65 23.55
CA ARG A 23 4.11 -5.55 24.47
C ARG A 23 5.00 -4.33 24.23
N TRP A 24 6.20 -4.52 23.68
CA TRP A 24 7.05 -3.42 23.21
C TRP A 24 6.42 -2.65 22.04
N LEU A 25 5.56 -3.29 21.24
CA LEU A 25 4.72 -2.62 20.24
C LEU A 25 3.52 -1.89 20.87
N GLU A 26 3.40 -1.73 22.20
CA GLU A 26 2.34 -0.88 22.78
C GLU A 26 2.66 0.61 22.66
N ALA A 27 3.95 0.97 22.63
CA ALA A 27 4.39 2.35 22.47
C ALA A 27 3.96 2.92 21.10
N PRO A 28 3.28 4.08 21.04
CA PRO A 28 2.78 4.64 19.78
C PRO A 28 3.85 4.83 18.70
N ALA A 29 5.06 5.25 19.09
CA ALA A 29 6.18 5.43 18.18
C ALA A 29 6.66 4.10 17.57
N LEU A 30 6.71 3.03 18.37
CA LEU A 30 7.10 1.70 17.89
C LEU A 30 6.02 1.10 16.99
N LYS A 31 4.72 1.33 17.29
CA LYS A 31 3.62 0.98 16.37
C LYS A 31 3.75 1.67 15.03
N MET A 32 4.08 2.97 15.03
CA MET A 32 4.28 3.74 13.81
C MET A 32 5.47 3.20 13.01
N LEU A 33 6.61 2.99 13.66
CA LEU A 33 7.81 2.45 13.01
C LEU A 33 7.55 1.07 12.41
N TYR A 34 6.84 0.20 13.12
CA TYR A 34 6.47 -1.12 12.62
C TYR A 34 5.51 -1.05 11.42
N ALA A 35 4.54 -0.13 11.44
CA ALA A 35 3.65 0.09 10.30
C ALA A 35 4.41 0.61 9.07
N LEU A 36 5.34 1.56 9.26
CA LEU A 36 6.20 2.06 8.19
C LEU A 36 7.14 0.97 7.64
N PHE A 37 7.72 0.15 8.52
CA PHE A 37 8.53 -1.00 8.11
C PHE A 37 7.73 -1.96 7.24
N THR A 38 6.52 -2.32 7.68
CA THR A 38 5.61 -3.18 6.90
C THR A 38 5.30 -2.56 5.54
N LEU A 39 4.98 -1.26 5.50
CA LEU A 39 4.71 -0.54 4.27
C LEU A 39 5.92 -0.58 3.31
N LEU A 40 7.13 -0.35 3.80
CA LEU A 40 8.35 -0.39 3.00
C LEU A 40 8.62 -1.79 2.44
N VAL A 41 8.43 -2.83 3.24
CA VAL A 41 8.55 -4.24 2.79
C VAL A 41 7.56 -4.52 1.67
N VAL A 42 6.31 -4.06 1.79
CA VAL A 42 5.28 -4.26 0.77
C VAL A 42 5.61 -3.48 -0.50
N ILE A 43 6.04 -2.21 -0.39
CA ILE A 43 6.46 -1.40 -1.54
C ILE A 43 7.64 -2.07 -2.25
N TRP A 44 8.64 -2.54 -1.51
CA TRP A 44 9.79 -3.26 -2.04
C TRP A 44 9.36 -4.51 -2.83
N ALA A 45 8.46 -5.31 -2.25
CA ALA A 45 7.90 -6.48 -2.93
C ALA A 45 7.15 -6.10 -4.21
N TRP A 46 6.38 -5.01 -4.17
CA TRP A 46 5.54 -4.56 -5.26
C TRP A 46 6.32 -4.24 -6.53
N VAL A 47 7.52 -3.68 -6.41
CA VAL A 47 8.38 -3.37 -7.57
C VAL A 47 8.61 -4.62 -8.42
N TRP A 48 8.93 -5.75 -7.79
CA TRP A 48 9.17 -7.02 -8.50
C TRP A 48 7.93 -7.57 -9.22
N PHE A 49 6.74 -7.35 -8.66
CA PHE A 49 5.49 -7.82 -9.28
C PHE A 49 4.93 -6.86 -10.32
N ARG A 50 5.27 -5.58 -10.25
CA ARG A 50 4.73 -4.54 -11.14
C ARG A 50 5.60 -4.27 -12.36
N ALA A 51 6.92 -4.40 -12.22
CA ALA A 51 7.86 -4.17 -13.30
C ALA A 51 7.62 -5.15 -14.47
N PRO A 52 7.83 -4.71 -15.72
CA PRO A 52 7.66 -5.56 -16.90
C PRO A 52 8.71 -6.68 -16.99
N ASP A 53 9.89 -6.49 -16.38
CA ASP A 53 11.01 -7.42 -16.42
C ASP A 53 11.97 -7.15 -15.23
N PHE A 54 12.92 -8.05 -15.01
CA PHE A 54 13.87 -7.96 -13.90
C PHE A 54 14.81 -6.75 -14.01
N ALA A 55 15.26 -6.38 -15.21
CA ALA A 55 16.18 -5.25 -15.38
C ALA A 55 15.49 -3.94 -14.99
N THR A 56 14.26 -3.74 -15.43
CA THR A 56 13.42 -2.61 -15.02
C THR A 56 13.19 -2.60 -13.51
N ALA A 57 12.96 -3.76 -12.89
CA ALA A 57 12.83 -3.86 -11.44
C ALA A 57 14.11 -3.40 -10.72
N PHE A 58 15.28 -3.83 -11.17
CA PHE A 58 16.56 -3.40 -10.58
C PHE A 58 16.78 -1.89 -10.70
N GLU A 59 16.49 -1.30 -11.86
CA GLU A 59 16.58 0.16 -12.05
C GLU A 59 15.64 0.92 -11.10
N LEU A 60 14.41 0.45 -10.91
CA LEU A 60 13.47 1.04 -9.95
C LEU A 60 14.00 0.96 -8.50
N HIS A 61 14.63 -0.15 -8.08
CA HIS A 61 15.25 -0.25 -6.75
C HIS A 61 16.45 0.69 -6.59
N ARG A 62 17.29 0.82 -7.62
CA ARG A 62 18.40 1.78 -7.64
C ARG A 62 17.88 3.20 -7.49
N ALA A 63 16.82 3.55 -8.21
CA ALA A 63 16.17 4.86 -8.11
C ALA A 63 15.58 5.12 -6.72
N LEU A 64 14.91 4.12 -6.10
CA LEU A 64 14.38 4.23 -4.74
C LEU A 64 15.47 4.50 -3.68
N LEU A 65 16.68 3.97 -3.90
CA LEU A 65 17.84 4.17 -3.02
C LEU A 65 18.66 5.42 -3.38
N GLY A 66 18.26 6.18 -4.40
CA GLY A 66 18.96 7.40 -4.83
C GLY A 66 20.19 7.15 -5.72
N TYR A 67 20.39 5.93 -6.23
CA TYR A 67 21.49 5.58 -7.13
C TYR A 67 21.16 5.75 -8.63
N SER A 68 20.17 6.59 -8.93
CA SER A 68 19.78 6.93 -10.30
C SER A 68 20.40 8.27 -10.69
N GLU A 69 21.17 8.29 -11.78
CA GLU A 69 21.76 9.53 -12.34
C GLU A 69 20.69 10.50 -12.87
N ALA A 70 19.46 10.01 -13.12
CA ALA A 70 18.32 10.84 -13.51
C ALA A 70 17.70 11.64 -12.34
N ALA A 71 18.20 11.50 -11.11
CA ALA A 71 17.67 12.18 -9.91
C ALA A 71 17.81 13.73 -9.95
N ALA A 72 18.53 14.28 -10.93
CA ALA A 72 18.61 15.73 -11.14
C ALA A 72 17.48 16.31 -12.01
N SER A 73 16.56 15.48 -12.55
CA SER A 73 15.41 16.01 -13.27
C SER A 73 14.42 16.65 -12.29
N ALA A 74 13.99 17.88 -12.55
CA ALA A 74 13.01 18.59 -11.73
C ALA A 74 11.79 17.71 -11.47
N VAL A 75 11.42 17.53 -10.20
CA VAL A 75 10.22 16.75 -9.80
C VAL A 75 9.03 17.27 -10.61
N THR A 76 8.53 16.42 -11.51
CA THR A 76 7.45 16.78 -12.44
C THR A 76 6.17 17.08 -11.67
N THR A 77 5.25 17.82 -12.28
CA THR A 77 3.96 18.14 -11.66
C THR A 77 3.20 16.86 -11.28
N GLU A 78 3.26 15.84 -12.13
CA GLU A 78 2.64 14.53 -11.90
C GLU A 78 3.25 13.83 -10.69
N ALA A 79 4.59 13.87 -10.54
CA ALA A 79 5.27 13.31 -9.38
C ALA A 79 4.86 14.04 -8.08
N ARG A 80 4.69 15.37 -8.11
CA ARG A 80 4.19 16.13 -6.95
C ARG A 80 2.76 15.73 -6.60
N ILE A 81 1.88 15.63 -7.60
CA ILE A 81 0.50 15.18 -7.41
C ILE A 81 0.48 13.77 -6.81
N ALA A 82 1.31 12.85 -7.32
CA ALA A 82 1.39 11.49 -6.82
C ALA A 82 1.85 11.43 -5.36
N VAL A 83 2.86 12.22 -4.98
CA VAL A 83 3.33 12.31 -3.58
C VAL A 83 2.25 12.86 -2.65
N VAL A 84 1.56 13.93 -3.06
CA VAL A 84 0.46 14.52 -2.29
C VAL A 84 -0.69 13.52 -2.14
N ALA A 85 -1.11 12.89 -3.23
CA ALA A 85 -2.16 11.88 -3.23
C ALA A 85 -1.80 10.69 -2.34
N PHE A 86 -0.57 10.19 -2.43
CA PHE A 86 -0.08 9.11 -1.56
C PHE A 86 -0.11 9.52 -0.08
N GLY A 87 0.35 10.74 0.24
CA GLY A 87 0.31 11.28 1.59
C GLY A 87 -1.12 11.38 2.15
N LEU A 88 -2.06 11.90 1.35
CA LEU A 88 -3.47 11.97 1.73
C LEU A 88 -4.08 10.58 1.97
N LEU A 89 -3.82 9.63 1.06
CA LEU A 89 -4.28 8.25 1.22
C LEU A 89 -3.72 7.61 2.48
N TRP A 90 -2.42 7.79 2.74
CA TRP A 90 -1.78 7.28 3.95
C TRP A 90 -2.38 7.87 5.22
N ILE A 91 -2.61 9.19 5.26
CA ILE A 91 -3.28 9.86 6.39
C ILE A 91 -4.69 9.31 6.60
N ILE A 92 -5.48 9.22 5.53
CA ILE A 92 -6.84 8.67 5.59
C ILE A 92 -6.82 7.25 6.15
N HIS A 93 -5.97 6.38 5.61
CA HIS A 93 -5.84 5.01 6.12
C HIS A 93 -5.40 4.97 7.59
N TRP A 94 -4.47 5.84 7.99
CA TRP A 94 -4.02 5.89 9.36
C TRP A 94 -5.13 6.30 10.33
N LEU A 95 -5.91 7.33 9.97
CA LEU A 95 -7.02 7.83 10.79
C LEU A 95 -8.20 6.86 10.82
N THR A 96 -8.43 6.12 9.74
CA THR A 96 -9.57 5.21 9.61
C THR A 96 -9.28 3.77 10.03
N ARG A 97 -8.02 3.42 10.35
CA ARG A 97 -7.60 2.02 10.63
C ARG A 97 -8.35 1.31 11.75
N SER A 98 -8.91 2.05 12.70
CA SER A 98 -9.68 1.51 13.83
C SER A 98 -11.18 1.79 13.71
N LEU A 99 -11.62 2.38 12.60
CA LEU A 99 -13.03 2.64 12.35
C LEU A 99 -13.69 1.40 11.76
N ASP A 100 -14.83 1.02 12.32
CA ASP A 100 -15.73 0.09 11.66
C ASP A 100 -16.56 0.85 10.62
N LEU A 101 -16.12 0.82 9.37
CA LEU A 101 -16.80 1.47 8.26
C LEU A 101 -18.24 0.96 8.10
N ARG A 102 -18.57 -0.28 8.48
CA ARG A 102 -19.93 -0.80 8.39
C ARG A 102 -20.83 -0.10 9.41
N LEU A 103 -20.35 0.05 10.64
CA LEU A 103 -21.07 0.77 11.68
C LEU A 103 -21.24 2.26 11.36
N VAL A 104 -20.24 2.86 10.72
CA VAL A 104 -20.32 4.27 10.28
C VAL A 104 -21.37 4.42 9.17
N LEU A 105 -21.30 3.58 8.14
CA LEU A 105 -22.23 3.61 7.00
C LEU A 105 -23.65 3.20 7.38
N SER A 106 -23.84 2.35 8.40
CA SER A 106 -25.18 1.97 8.87
C SER A 106 -25.94 3.14 9.52
N ARG A 107 -25.25 4.21 9.89
CA ARG A 107 -25.85 5.44 10.44
C ARG A 107 -26.18 6.47 9.35
N TRP A 108 -25.74 6.24 8.12
CA TRP A 108 -26.01 7.15 7.00
C TRP A 108 -27.40 6.87 6.42
N PRO A 109 -28.11 7.91 5.93
CA PRO A 109 -29.34 7.69 5.20
C PRO A 109 -29.05 6.93 3.89
N THR A 110 -29.97 6.05 3.49
CA THR A 110 -29.78 5.12 2.36
C THR A 110 -29.45 5.82 1.04
N TRP A 111 -30.01 7.01 0.78
CA TRP A 111 -29.71 7.80 -0.40
C TRP A 111 -28.25 8.27 -0.46
N ALA A 112 -27.64 8.61 0.68
CA ALA A 112 -26.26 9.09 0.73
C ALA A 112 -25.29 7.92 0.46
N THR A 113 -25.57 6.75 1.03
CA THR A 113 -24.82 5.52 0.74
C THR A 113 -24.97 5.12 -0.73
N GLY A 114 -26.18 5.22 -1.30
CA GLY A 114 -26.41 4.99 -2.73
C GLY A 114 -25.63 5.95 -3.62
N LEU A 115 -25.61 7.24 -3.28
CA LEU A 115 -24.84 8.24 -4.00
C LEU A 115 -23.34 7.96 -3.94
N LEU A 116 -22.81 7.60 -2.76
CA LEU A 116 -21.40 7.22 -2.59
C LEU A 116 -21.03 6.05 -3.50
N TRP A 117 -21.83 4.98 -3.52
CA TRP A 117 -21.60 3.85 -4.42
C TRP A 117 -21.67 4.24 -5.89
N GLY A 118 -22.65 5.07 -6.27
CA GLY A 118 -22.77 5.61 -7.63
C GLY A 118 -21.52 6.39 -8.05
N CYS A 119 -21.00 7.27 -7.19
CA CYS A 119 -19.78 8.02 -7.43
C CYS A 119 -18.55 7.10 -7.55
N LEU A 120 -18.41 6.09 -6.69
CA LEU A 120 -17.30 5.13 -6.76
C LEU A 120 -17.34 4.31 -8.06
N LEU A 121 -18.52 3.85 -8.46
CA LEU A 121 -18.70 3.11 -9.71
C LEU A 121 -18.41 4.00 -10.92
N ALA A 122 -18.94 5.23 -10.94
CA ALA A 122 -18.63 6.19 -11.99
C ALA A 122 -17.12 6.47 -12.07
N ALA A 123 -16.44 6.64 -10.93
CA ALA A 123 -15.00 6.84 -10.89
C ALA A 123 -14.23 5.64 -11.47
N ILE A 124 -14.67 4.41 -11.21
CA ILE A 124 -14.07 3.21 -11.81
C ILE A 124 -14.28 3.18 -13.33
N VAL A 125 -15.51 3.43 -13.79
CA VAL A 125 -15.87 3.38 -15.22
C VAL A 125 -15.19 4.48 -16.02
N LEU A 126 -15.08 5.68 -15.44
CA LEU A 126 -14.45 6.84 -16.06
C LEU A 126 -12.93 6.89 -15.85
N SER A 127 -12.37 5.95 -15.09
CA SER A 127 -10.92 5.87 -14.88
C SER A 127 -10.22 5.48 -16.20
N PRO A 128 -9.18 6.20 -16.62
CA PRO A 128 -8.36 5.81 -17.77
C PRO A 128 -7.67 4.46 -17.49
N GLY A 129 -8.25 3.37 -17.98
CA GLY A 129 -7.74 2.02 -17.76
C GLY A 129 -6.50 1.75 -18.60
N ALA A 130 -5.31 1.78 -18.00
CA ALA A 130 -4.22 0.96 -18.48
C ALA A 130 -4.55 -0.49 -18.07
N GLY A 131 -5.27 -1.21 -18.94
CA GLY A 131 -5.69 -2.59 -18.75
C GLY A 131 -4.52 -3.53 -18.50
N ARG A 132 -4.08 -3.61 -17.24
CA ARG A 132 -3.24 -4.70 -16.75
C ARG A 132 -4.02 -5.32 -15.62
N ALA A 133 -4.68 -6.43 -15.93
CA ALA A 133 -5.33 -7.27 -14.93
C ALA A 133 -4.31 -7.53 -13.81
N PHE A 134 -4.63 -7.07 -12.61
CA PHE A 134 -3.94 -7.53 -11.42
C PHE A 134 -4.12 -9.05 -11.41
N LEU A 135 -3.03 -9.81 -11.45
CA LEU A 135 -3.05 -11.26 -11.49
C LEU A 135 -3.91 -11.79 -10.32
N TYR A 136 -5.18 -12.10 -10.59
CA TYR A 136 -5.96 -12.94 -9.70
C TYR A 136 -5.40 -14.34 -9.90
N PHE A 137 -4.63 -14.80 -8.92
CA PHE A 137 -4.49 -16.23 -8.71
C PHE A 137 -5.88 -16.71 -8.27
N GLN A 138 -6.68 -17.21 -9.23
CA GLN A 138 -7.78 -18.11 -8.88
C GLN A 138 -7.13 -19.38 -8.36
N PHE A 139 -7.39 -19.69 -7.09
CA PHE A 139 -7.11 -20.99 -6.50
C PHE A 139 -8.37 -21.84 -6.62
#